data_AF-A0A3E5A4F1-F1
#
_entry.id   AF-A0A3E5A4F1-F1
#
_cell.length_a   1.000
_cell.length_b   1.000
_cell.length_c   1.000
_cell.angle_alpha   90.00
_cell.angle_beta   90.00
_cell.angle_gamma   90.00
#
_symmetry.space_group_name_H-M   'P 1'
#
loop_
_entity.id
_entity.type
_entity.pdbx_description
1 polymer ?
#
loop_
_entity_poly.entity_id
_entity_poly.type
_entity_poly.pdbx_seq_one_letter_code
_entity_poly.pdbx_strand_id
1 'polypeptide(L)'
;MNQADKEYLQKKGLLRKDETAVDWAIQEAAMKEAVIFAGALLEKGNGVMELQTISLYLDELAAKRHFMHVHLYVQHVFRNCRPDRGLEYLDVASLHEEVLFLYVTYFVFHLGMLVNRMNEVKKSLDVSKIIAEQNMKAATGTQKTALGKGVQKK
;
A
#
# COMPACT_ATOMS: atom_id res chain seq x y z
N MET A 1 -7.17 -18.99 -23.51
CA MET A 1 -7.07 -19.58 -22.16
C MET A 1 -7.27 -21.09 -22.26
N ASN A 2 -6.50 -21.91 -21.54
CA ASN A 2 -6.68 -23.36 -21.55
C ASN A 2 -7.77 -23.81 -20.55
N GLN A 3 -8.20 -25.08 -20.61
CA GLN A 3 -9.27 -25.60 -19.75
C GLN A 3 -8.90 -25.59 -18.26
N ALA A 4 -7.64 -25.87 -17.91
CA ALA A 4 -7.17 -25.88 -16.52
C ALA A 4 -7.17 -24.47 -15.91
N ASP A 5 -6.72 -23.46 -16.67
CA ASP A 5 -6.74 -22.05 -16.26
C ASP A 5 -8.18 -21.59 -16.00
N LYS A 6 -9.10 -21.96 -16.90
CA LYS A 6 -10.53 -21.65 -16.78
C LYS A 6 -11.12 -22.24 -15.50
N GLU A 7 -10.90 -23.53 -15.26
CA GLU A 7 -11.38 -24.21 -14.05
C GLU A 7 -10.79 -23.58 -12.79
N TYR A 8 -9.52 -23.16 -12.83
CA TYR A 8 -8.86 -22.55 -11.70
C TYR A 8 -9.42 -21.15 -11.38
N LEU A 9 -9.63 -20.31 -12.39
CA LEU A 9 -10.29 -19.01 -12.26
C LEU A 9 -11.73 -19.14 -11.71
N GLN A 10 -12.48 -20.14 -12.19
CA GLN A 10 -13.83 -20.43 -11.71
C GLN A 10 -13.82 -20.93 -10.25
N LYS A 11 -12.89 -21.82 -9.90
CA LYS A 11 -12.70 -22.30 -8.53
C LYS A 11 -12.35 -21.16 -7.57
N LYS A 12 -11.61 -20.16 -8.04
CA LYS A 12 -11.28 -18.94 -7.28
C LYS A 12 -12.38 -17.89 -7.27
N GLY A 13 -13.47 -18.13 -8.01
CA GLY A 13 -14.63 -17.24 -8.06
C GLY A 13 -14.40 -15.97 -8.88
N LEU A 14 -13.33 -15.90 -9.69
CA LEU A 14 -13.00 -14.72 -10.49
C LEU A 14 -13.66 -14.75 -11.88
N LEU A 15 -14.07 -15.94 -12.33
CA LEU A 15 -14.68 -16.16 -13.63
C LEU A 15 -15.95 -16.99 -13.48
N ARG A 16 -17.00 -16.64 -14.21
CA ARG A 16 -18.24 -17.40 -14.27
C ARG A 16 -18.13 -18.57 -15.27
N LYS A 17 -19.17 -19.40 -15.30
CA LYS A 17 -19.28 -20.52 -16.26
C LYS A 17 -19.37 -20.06 -17.71
N ASP A 18 -19.99 -18.90 -17.94
CA ASP A 18 -20.10 -18.23 -19.23
C ASP A 18 -18.87 -17.38 -19.59
N GLU A 19 -17.77 -17.55 -18.85
CA GLU A 19 -16.50 -16.85 -19.05
C GLU A 19 -16.55 -15.34 -18.82
N THR A 20 -17.59 -14.83 -18.16
CA THR A 20 -17.63 -13.44 -17.71
C THR A 20 -16.87 -13.26 -16.39
N ALA A 21 -16.15 -12.14 -16.25
CA ALA A 21 -15.46 -11.78 -15.04
C ALA A 21 -16.44 -11.49 -13.88
N VAL A 22 -16.08 -11.89 -12.67
CA VAL A 22 -16.89 -11.66 -11.46
C VAL A 22 -16.40 -10.39 -10.76
N ASP A 23 -16.88 -9.24 -11.24
CA ASP A 23 -16.44 -7.90 -10.82
C ASP A 23 -16.27 -7.71 -9.31
N TRP A 24 -17.32 -7.97 -8.52
CA TRP A 24 -17.28 -7.80 -7.06
C TRP A 24 -16.25 -8.69 -6.36
N ALA A 25 -16.04 -9.92 -6.84
CA ALA A 25 -15.08 -10.86 -6.26
C ALA A 25 -13.65 -10.45 -6.60
N ILE A 26 -13.44 -9.95 -7.82
CA ILE A 26 -12.17 -9.40 -8.27
C ILE A 26 -11.81 -8.16 -7.44
N GLN A 27 -12.75 -7.23 -7.26
CA GLN A 27 -12.56 -6.04 -6.45
C GLN A 27 -12.20 -6.39 -5.00
N GLU A 28 -12.92 -7.32 -4.38
CA GLU A 28 -12.66 -7.75 -3.00
C GLU A 28 -11.27 -8.38 -2.86
N ALA A 29 -10.89 -9.26 -3.79
CA ALA A 29 -9.58 -9.91 -3.80
C ALA A 29 -8.45 -8.87 -3.97
N ALA A 30 -8.60 -7.96 -4.93
CA ALA A 30 -7.63 -6.91 -5.20
C ALA A 30 -7.45 -5.96 -4.01
N MET A 31 -8.54 -5.58 -3.33
CA MET A 31 -8.47 -4.77 -2.10
C MET A 31 -7.68 -5.48 -1.00
N LYS A 32 -7.99 -6.76 -0.74
CA LYS A 32 -7.31 -7.55 0.30
C LYS A 32 -5.81 -7.69 0.01
N GLU A 33 -5.46 -8.02 -1.23
CA GLU A 33 -4.07 -8.20 -1.62
C GLU A 33 -3.30 -6.88 -1.69
N ALA A 34 -3.95 -5.74 -1.99
CA ALA A 34 -3.32 -4.43 -1.88
C ALA A 34 -2.90 -4.11 -0.42
N VAL A 35 -3.76 -4.45 0.56
CA VAL A 35 -3.42 -4.31 1.99
C VAL A 35 -2.28 -5.24 2.39
N ILE A 36 -2.32 -6.50 1.96
CA ILE A 36 -1.25 -7.48 2.23
C ILE A 36 0.08 -7.03 1.62
N PHE A 37 0.06 -6.53 0.39
CA PHE A 37 1.24 -6.02 -0.30
C PHE A 37 1.86 -4.83 0.43
N ALA A 38 1.06 -3.81 0.77
CA ALA A 38 1.51 -2.66 1.52
C ALA A 38 2.07 -3.04 2.90
N GLY A 39 1.39 -3.93 3.61
CA GLY A 39 1.84 -4.45 4.91
C GLY A 39 3.20 -5.14 4.82
N ALA A 40 3.40 -6.02 3.84
CA ALA A 40 4.66 -6.75 3.68
C ALA A 40 5.85 -5.81 3.36
N LEU A 41 5.62 -4.76 2.57
CA LEU A 41 6.63 -3.74 2.30
C LEU A 41 7.03 -2.99 3.58
N LEU A 42 6.05 -2.56 4.37
CA LEU A 42 6.28 -1.87 5.64
C LEU A 42 7.00 -2.76 6.66
N GLU A 43 6.63 -4.05 6.75
CA GLU A 43 7.27 -5.05 7.63
C GLU A 43 8.75 -5.24 7.29
N LYS A 44 9.13 -5.16 6.02
CA LYS A 44 10.52 -5.27 5.56
C LYS A 44 11.37 -4.03 5.92
N GLY A 45 10.75 -2.99 6.45
CA GLY A 45 11.42 -1.73 6.80
C GLY A 45 11.34 -0.67 5.71
N ASN A 46 10.56 -0.89 4.65
CA ASN A 46 10.27 0.18 3.71
C ASN A 46 9.36 1.20 4.40
N GLY A 47 9.72 2.48 4.31
CA GLY A 47 8.89 3.58 4.76
C GLY A 47 7.75 3.89 3.80
N VAL A 48 6.81 4.70 4.30
CA VAL A 48 5.66 5.22 3.52
C VAL A 48 6.10 5.90 2.21
N MET A 49 7.30 6.47 2.15
CA MET A 49 7.84 7.11 0.95
C MET A 49 8.14 6.09 -0.16
N GLU A 50 8.82 4.98 0.14
CA GLU A 50 9.08 3.95 -0.89
C GLU A 50 7.78 3.32 -1.36
N LEU A 51 6.84 3.07 -0.43
CA LEU A 51 5.52 2.57 -0.78
C LEU A 51 4.77 3.55 -1.70
N GLN A 52 4.92 4.86 -1.49
CA GLN A 52 4.37 5.88 -2.37
C GLN A 52 5.00 5.86 -3.76
N THR A 53 6.33 5.76 -3.86
CA THR A 53 7.01 5.64 -5.15
C THR A 53 6.55 4.39 -5.91
N ILE A 54 6.44 3.25 -5.24
CA ILE A 54 5.93 2.01 -5.83
C ILE A 54 4.49 2.20 -6.32
N SER A 55 3.61 2.76 -5.48
CA SER A 55 2.21 2.98 -5.85
C SER A 55 2.06 3.86 -7.09
N LEU A 56 2.85 4.93 -7.20
CA LEU A 56 2.84 5.83 -8.37
C LEU A 56 3.34 5.13 -9.63
N TYR A 57 4.39 4.31 -9.51
CA TYR A 57 4.90 3.54 -10.64
C TYR A 57 3.88 2.51 -11.15
N LEU A 58 3.19 1.83 -10.24
CA LEU A 58 2.13 0.89 -10.61
C LEU A 58 0.94 1.59 -11.30
N ASP A 59 0.59 2.78 -10.84
CA ASP A 59 -0.44 3.62 -11.48
C ASP A 59 -0.04 4.03 -12.90
N GLU A 60 1.21 4.44 -13.10
CA GLU A 60 1.73 4.76 -14.44
C GLU A 60 1.67 3.56 -15.40
N LEU A 61 2.04 2.37 -14.92
CA LEU A 61 1.95 1.13 -15.72
C LEU A 61 0.50 0.78 -16.04
N ALA A 62 -0.41 0.90 -15.07
CA ALA A 62 -1.83 0.61 -15.26
C ALA A 62 -2.48 1.61 -16.25
N ALA A 63 -2.14 2.90 -16.17
CA ALA A 63 -2.61 3.92 -17.10
C ALA A 63 -2.17 3.65 -18.54
N LYS A 64 -0.98 3.05 -18.72
CA LYS A 64 -0.45 2.59 -20.02
C LYS A 64 -0.99 1.22 -20.45
N ARG A 65 -1.91 0.61 -19.69
CA ARG A 65 -2.44 -0.75 -19.89
C ARG A 65 -1.38 -1.85 -19.86
N HIS A 66 -0.27 -1.64 -19.16
CA HIS A 66 0.80 -2.63 -18.99
C HIS A 66 0.51 -3.60 -17.84
N PHE A 67 -0.66 -4.26 -17.85
CA PHE A 67 -1.15 -5.04 -16.70
C PHE A 67 -0.28 -6.25 -16.35
N MET A 68 0.30 -6.92 -17.36
CA MET A 68 1.25 -8.02 -17.11
C MET A 68 2.54 -7.51 -16.46
N HIS A 69 2.96 -6.28 -16.77
CA HIS A 69 4.12 -5.67 -16.13
C HIS A 69 3.82 -5.35 -14.66
N VAL A 70 2.62 -4.85 -14.36
CA VAL A 70 2.16 -4.68 -12.97
C VAL A 70 2.20 -6.02 -12.23
N HIS A 71 1.63 -7.08 -12.82
CA HIS A 71 1.66 -8.43 -12.24
C HIS A 71 3.09 -8.88 -11.91
N LEU A 72 4.01 -8.86 -12.89
CA LEU A 72 5.39 -9.32 -12.70
C LEU A 72 6.13 -8.48 -11.64
N TYR A 73 5.97 -7.16 -11.68
CA TYR A 73 6.61 -6.26 -10.72
C TYR A 73 6.10 -6.49 -9.30
N VAL A 74 4.78 -6.55 -9.11
CA VAL A 74 4.16 -6.78 -7.79
C VAL A 74 4.58 -8.13 -7.23
N GLN A 75 4.57 -9.20 -8.03
CA GLN A 75 5.03 -10.52 -7.58
C GLN A 75 6.51 -10.50 -7.19
N HIS A 76 7.37 -9.86 -7.99
CA HIS A 76 8.79 -9.75 -7.68
C HIS A 76 9.03 -9.00 -6.36
N VAL A 77 8.41 -7.84 -6.20
CA VAL A 77 8.53 -7.02 -4.99
C VAL A 77 7.97 -7.75 -3.77
N PHE A 78 6.82 -8.41 -3.92
CA PHE A 78 6.19 -9.14 -2.82
C PHE A 78 7.00 -10.35 -2.39
N ARG A 79 7.53 -11.16 -3.32
CA ARG A 79 8.40 -12.30 -2.99
C ARG A 79 9.68 -11.86 -2.29
N ASN A 80 10.24 -10.69 -2.64
CA ASN A 80 11.36 -10.15 -1.89
C ASN A 80 10.99 -9.85 -0.42
N CYS A 81 9.72 -9.61 -0.11
CA CYS A 81 9.23 -9.39 1.26
C CYS A 81 8.78 -10.69 1.94
N ARG A 82 8.19 -11.62 1.18
CA ARG A 82 7.70 -12.92 1.66
C ARG A 82 8.15 -14.02 0.68
N PRO A 83 9.38 -14.56 0.81
CA PRO A 83 10.00 -15.44 -0.19
C PRO A 83 9.19 -16.67 -0.58
N ASP A 84 8.44 -17.24 0.37
CA ASP A 84 7.66 -18.46 0.15
C ASP A 84 6.28 -18.21 -0.47
N ARG A 85 5.92 -16.96 -0.79
CA ARG A 85 4.55 -16.60 -1.21
C ARG A 85 4.51 -15.54 -2.31
N GLY A 86 3.65 -15.77 -3.30
CA GLY A 86 3.14 -14.74 -4.19
C GLY A 86 1.81 -14.18 -3.68
N LEU A 87 1.33 -13.12 -4.31
CA LEU A 87 -0.08 -12.74 -4.21
C LEU A 87 -0.89 -13.74 -5.03
N GLU A 88 -1.68 -14.56 -4.34
CA GLU A 88 -2.37 -15.71 -4.92
C GLU A 88 -3.41 -15.28 -5.96
N TYR A 89 -4.23 -14.29 -5.65
CA TYR A 89 -5.31 -13.86 -6.55
C TYR A 89 -4.77 -13.08 -7.74
N LEU A 90 -3.71 -12.29 -7.57
CA LEU A 90 -3.01 -11.66 -8.69
C LEU A 90 -2.36 -12.69 -9.63
N ASP A 91 -1.78 -13.78 -9.09
CA ASP A 91 -1.27 -14.90 -9.90
C ASP A 91 -2.39 -15.55 -10.70
N VAL A 92 -3.54 -15.83 -10.07
CA VAL A 92 -4.71 -16.41 -10.75
C VAL A 92 -5.27 -15.46 -11.80
N ALA A 93 -5.41 -14.17 -11.49
CA ALA A 93 -5.97 -13.18 -12.40
C ALA A 93 -5.16 -13.06 -13.69
N SER A 94 -3.85 -13.28 -13.64
CA SER A 94 -2.95 -13.23 -14.80
C SER A 94 -3.26 -14.25 -15.90
N LEU A 95 -4.06 -15.28 -15.59
CA LEU A 95 -4.46 -16.33 -16.53
C LEU A 95 -5.52 -15.88 -17.56
N HIS A 96 -6.17 -14.74 -17.33
CA HIS A 96 -7.19 -14.21 -18.23
C HIS A 96 -7.10 -12.69 -18.35
N GLU A 97 -7.07 -12.16 -19.58
CA GLU A 97 -6.80 -10.74 -19.85
C GLU A 97 -7.82 -9.80 -19.17
N GLU A 98 -9.11 -10.08 -19.30
CA GLU A 98 -10.16 -9.24 -18.71
C GLU A 98 -10.13 -9.29 -17.17
N VAL A 99 -9.83 -10.46 -16.59
CA VAL A 99 -9.76 -10.61 -15.13
C VAL A 99 -8.53 -9.88 -14.61
N LEU A 100 -7.39 -10.01 -15.30
CA LEU A 100 -6.15 -9.29 -14.96
C LEU A 100 -6.36 -7.78 -15.05
N PHE A 101 -7.02 -7.30 -16.09
CA PHE A 101 -7.35 -5.88 -16.26
C PHE A 101 -8.13 -5.36 -15.04
N LEU A 102 -9.30 -5.97 -14.75
CA LEU A 102 -10.14 -5.55 -13.63
C LEU A 102 -9.37 -5.64 -12.31
N TYR A 103 -8.68 -6.75 -12.08
CA TYR A 103 -7.90 -6.98 -10.88
C TYR A 103 -6.85 -5.88 -10.68
N VAL A 104 -6.04 -5.60 -11.70
CA VAL A 104 -4.96 -4.59 -11.61
C VAL A 104 -5.55 -3.20 -11.41
N THR A 105 -6.64 -2.86 -12.09
CA THR A 105 -7.33 -1.57 -11.89
C THR A 105 -7.77 -1.41 -10.44
N TYR A 106 -8.44 -2.39 -9.85
CA TYR A 106 -8.85 -2.33 -8.44
C TYR A 106 -7.67 -2.35 -7.48
N PHE A 107 -6.65 -3.17 -7.76
CA PHE A 107 -5.47 -3.30 -6.91
C PHE A 107 -4.73 -1.97 -6.79
N VAL A 108 -4.43 -1.33 -7.92
CA VAL A 108 -3.75 -0.02 -7.98
C VAL A 108 -4.59 1.06 -7.32
N PHE A 109 -5.90 1.08 -7.58
CA PHE A 109 -6.81 2.03 -6.96
C PHE A 109 -6.80 1.92 -5.42
N HIS A 110 -6.96 0.71 -4.89
CA HIS A 110 -6.98 0.47 -3.45
C HIS A 110 -5.61 0.73 -2.80
N LEU A 111 -4.52 0.36 -3.46
CA LEU A 111 -3.16 0.66 -2.99
C LEU A 111 -2.93 2.17 -2.91
N GLY A 112 -3.30 2.92 -3.96
CA GLY A 112 -3.18 4.38 -3.99
C GLY A 112 -3.98 5.06 -2.87
N MET A 113 -5.22 4.63 -2.63
CA MET A 113 -6.03 5.11 -1.51
C MET A 113 -5.36 4.85 -0.15
N LEU A 114 -4.84 3.64 0.05
CA LEU A 114 -4.18 3.24 1.29
C LEU A 114 -2.94 4.10 1.56
N VAL A 115 -2.09 4.24 0.54
CA VAL A 115 -0.85 5.02 0.60
C VAL A 115 -1.12 6.49 0.87
N ASN A 116 -2.12 7.08 0.20
CA ASN A 116 -2.48 8.48 0.42
C ASN A 116 -2.90 8.72 1.87
N ARG A 117 -3.75 7.85 2.43
CA ARG A 117 -4.15 7.92 3.85
C ARG A 117 -2.96 7.76 4.79
N MET A 118 -2.07 6.80 4.52
CA MET A 118 -0.85 6.61 5.32
C MET A 118 0.04 7.87 5.29
N ASN A 119 0.16 8.52 4.14
CA ASN A 119 0.95 9.73 3.98
C ASN A 119 0.33 10.94 4.73
N GLU A 120 -0.99 11.08 4.68
CA GLU A 120 -1.73 12.10 5.46
C GLU A 120 -1.50 11.91 6.97
N VAL A 121 -1.65 10.68 7.46
CA VAL A 121 -1.40 10.34 8.86
C VAL A 121 0.04 10.63 9.25
N LYS A 122 1.01 10.22 8.42
CA LYS A 122 2.45 10.49 8.66
C LYS A 122 2.73 11.98 8.80
N LYS A 123 2.22 12.81 7.88
CA LYS A 123 2.38 14.27 7.93
C LYS A 123 1.79 14.86 9.22
N SER A 124 0.61 14.39 9.63
CA SER A 124 -0.03 14.84 10.88
C SER A 124 0.80 14.50 12.12
N LEU A 125 1.39 13.29 12.16
CA LEU A 125 2.27 12.86 13.24
C LEU A 125 3.56 13.67 13.29
N ASP A 126 4.18 13.95 12.14
CA ASP A 126 5.40 14.75 12.04
C ASP A 126 5.15 16.18 12.56
N VAL A 127 4.04 16.82 12.17
CA VAL A 127 3.65 18.14 12.68
C VAL A 127 3.42 18.11 14.20
N SER A 128 2.69 17.10 14.69
CA SER A 128 2.40 16.96 16.13
C SER A 128 3.68 16.81 16.96
N LYS A 129 4.66 16.07 16.45
CA LYS A 129 5.97 15.89 17.08
C LYS A 129 6.73 17.22 17.16
N ILE A 130 6.77 18.00 16.08
CA ILE A 130 7.43 19.32 16.05
C ILE A 130 6.81 20.26 17.10
N ILE A 131 5.48 20.30 17.18
CA ILE A 131 4.77 21.15 18.16
C ILE A 131 5.11 20.71 19.59
N ALA A 132 5.11 19.41 19.87
CA ALA A 132 5.47 18.88 21.18
C ALA A 132 6.91 19.26 21.57
N GLU A 133 7.87 19.11 20.65
CA GLU A 133 9.27 19.48 20.87
C GLU A 133 9.45 20.99 21.12
N GLN A 134 8.71 21.85 20.40
CA GLN A 134 8.73 23.30 20.61
C GLN A 134 8.17 23.67 21.98
N ASN A 135 7.05 23.07 22.39
CA ASN A 135 6.44 23.31 23.69
C ASN A 135 7.35 22.87 24.86
N MET A 136 8.04 21.73 24.72
CA MET A 136 9.02 21.28 25.72
C MET A 136 10.22 22.23 25.82
N LYS A 137 10.73 22.76 24.69
CA LYS A 137 11.81 23.77 24.67
C LYS A 137 11.36 25.09 25.30
N ALA A 138 10.12 25.53 25.04
CA ALA A 138 9.56 26.72 25.66
C ALA A 138 9.40 26.56 27.18
N ALA A 139 8.91 25.41 27.66
CA ALA A 139 8.76 25.14 29.09
C ALA A 139 10.10 25.11 29.84
N THR A 140 11.14 24.50 29.25
CA THR A 140 12.49 24.42 29.84
C THR A 140 13.26 25.75 29.76
N GLY A 141 13.06 26.57 28.72
CA GLY A 141 13.59 27.94 28.64
C GLY A 141 12.97 28.90 29.66
N THR A 142 11.69 28.71 29.97
CA THR A 142 10.96 29.51 30.97
C THR A 142 11.39 29.17 32.41
N GLN A 143 11.72 27.90 32.70
CA GLN A 143 12.27 27.49 34.01
C GLN A 143 13.65 28.10 34.30
N LYS A 144 14.55 28.19 33.30
CA LYS A 144 15.88 28.82 33.48
C LYS A 144 15.82 30.32 33.76
N THR A 145 14.84 31.04 33.20
CA THR A 145 14.67 32.47 33.43
C THR A 145 14.01 32.79 34.77
N ALA A 146 13.18 31.88 35.31
CA ALA A 146 12.59 32.01 36.65
C ALA A 146 13.62 31.77 37.78
N LEU A 147 14.53 30.81 37.62
CA LEU A 147 15.59 30.51 38.61
C LEU A 147 16.68 31.61 38.69
N GLY A 148 16.90 32.37 37.62
CA GLY A 148 17.91 33.44 37.57
C GLY A 148 17.52 34.76 38.26
N LYS A 149 16.24 34.96 38.61
CA LYS A 149 15.76 36.21 39.25
C LYS A 149 15.67 36.15 40.78
N GLY A 150 16.19 35.08 41.40
CA GLY A 150 16.03 34.79 42.83
C GLY A 150 17.16 35.23 43.78
N VAL A 151 18.22 35.92 43.32
CA VAL A 151 19.36 36.29 44.20
C VAL A 151 19.79 37.75 43.99
N GLN A 152 18.95 38.68 44.44
CA GLN A 152 19.40 39.97 44.95
C GLN A 152 18.47 40.36 46.11
N LYS A 153 18.85 39.96 47.33
CA LYS A 153 18.37 40.61 48.55
C LYS A 153 19.58 41.27 49.24
N LYS A 154 19.31 42.52 49.60
CA LYS A 154 20.13 43.56 50.22
C LYS A 154 21.06 43.09 51.33
#